data_AF-A0ABC9XJ33-F1
#
_entry.id   AF-A0ABC9XJ33-F1
#
_cell.length_a   1.000
_cell.length_b   1.000
_cell.length_c   1.000
_cell.angle_alpha   90.00
_cell.angle_beta   90.00
_cell.angle_gamma   90.00
#
_symmetry.space_group_name_H-M   'P 1'
#
loop_
_entity.id
_entity.type
_entity.pdbx_description
1 polymer ?
#
loop_
_entity_poly.entity_id
_entity_poly.type
_entity_poly.pdbx_seq_one_letter_code
_entity_poly.pdbx_strand_id
1 'polypeptide(L)' 'MVWEGLNVVKTGRVMLGETNPADSKPGTIRGDFCIQVGRNIIHGSDSVESAQKEINLWFKPAELIDFKSCAHDWIYE' A
#
# COMPACT_ATOMS: atom_id res chain seq x y z
N MET A 1 7.41 -4.36 -2.37
CA MET A 1 6.42 -4.56 -3.46
C MET A 1 5.93 -3.21 -3.94
N VAL A 2 5.53 -3.11 -5.20
CA VAL A 2 4.98 -1.88 -5.80
C VAL A 2 3.61 -2.23 -6.37
N TRP A 3 2.58 -1.49 -5.97
CA TRP A 3 1.20 -1.65 -6.46
C TRP A 3 0.81 -0.41 -7.24
N GLU A 4 0.11 -0.60 -8.36
CA GLU A 4 -0.34 0.47 -9.24
C GLU A 4 -1.86 0.55 -9.28
N GLY A 5 -2.39 1.77 -9.36
CA GLY A 5 -3.82 2.03 -9.51
C GLY A 5 -4.22 3.43 -9.04
N LEU A 6 -5.43 3.84 -9.39
CA LEU A 6 -6.01 5.12 -8.98
C LEU A 6 -6.01 5.27 -7.45
N ASN A 7 -5.43 6.37 -6.95
CA ASN A 7 -5.34 6.68 -5.51
C ASN A 7 -4.69 5.60 -4.64
N VAL A 8 -3.88 4.69 -5.22
CA VAL A 8 -3.37 3.49 -4.53
C VAL A 8 -2.58 3.79 -3.26
N VAL A 9 -1.85 4.91 -3.18
CA VAL A 9 -1.13 5.31 -1.96
C VAL A 9 -2.11 5.53 -0.80
N LYS A 10 -3.13 6.38 -1.02
CA LYS A 10 -4.14 6.70 0.00
C LYS A 10 -4.98 5.46 0.34
N THR A 11 -5.49 4.76 -0.69
CA THR A 11 -6.32 3.57 -0.49
C THR A 11 -5.54 2.45 0.20
N GLY A 12 -4.27 2.27 -0.17
CA GLY A 12 -3.35 1.35 0.50
C GLY A 12 -3.26 1.65 1.99
N ARG A 13 -2.95 2.90 2.36
CA ARG A 13 -2.91 3.33 3.77
C ARG A 13 -4.20 3.03 4.53
N VAL A 14 -5.36 3.25 3.91
CA VAL A 14 -6.67 2.92 4.52
C VAL A 14 -6.81 1.41 4.74
N MET A 15 -6.42 0.57 3.78
CA MET A 15 -6.47 -0.89 3.93
C MET A 15 -5.49 -1.41 5.00
N LEU A 16 -4.32 -0.77 5.13
CA LEU A 16 -3.36 -1.12 6.19
C LEU A 16 -3.93 -0.87 7.59
N GLY A 17 -4.71 0.20 7.74
CA GLY A 17 -5.13 0.73 9.04
C GLY A 17 -4.13 1.76 9.59
N GLU A 18 -4.45 2.31 10.76
CA GLU A 18 -3.64 3.32 11.43
C GLU A 18 -2.26 2.79 11.84
N THR A 19 -1.30 3.69 12.07
CA THR A 19 0.07 3.27 12.46
C THR A 19 0.06 2.50 13.77
N ASN A 20 -0.77 2.92 14.73
CA ASN A 20 -1.03 2.20 15.97
C ASN A 20 -2.21 1.23 15.76
N PRO A 21 -2.00 -0.10 15.89
CA PRO A 21 -3.07 -1.08 15.73
C PRO A 21 -4.28 -0.86 16.63
N ALA A 22 -4.09 -0.31 17.85
CA ALA A 22 -5.19 -0.02 18.77
C ALA A 22 -6.19 1.02 18.22
N ASP A 23 -5.76 1.87 17.30
CA ASP A 23 -6.60 2.87 16.62
C ASP A 23 -7.13 2.38 15.27
N SER A 24 -6.71 1.18 14.83
CA SER A 24 -7.12 0.58 13.56
C SER A 24 -8.50 -0.08 13.67
N LYS A 25 -9.31 0.05 12.62
CA LYS A 25 -10.66 -0.53 12.59
C LYS A 25 -10.61 -2.02 12.21
N PRO A 26 -11.56 -2.85 12.69
CA PRO A 26 -11.74 -4.21 12.17
C PRO A 26 -11.91 -4.22 10.64
N GLY A 27 -11.35 -5.21 9.97
CA GLY A 27 -11.28 -5.33 8.51
C GLY A 27 -10.05 -4.64 7.88
N THR A 28 -9.31 -3.84 8.65
CA THR A 28 -7.98 -3.35 8.22
C THR A 28 -6.91 -4.36 8.63
N ILE A 29 -5.80 -4.41 7.88
CA ILE A 29 -4.74 -5.38 8.13
C ILE A 29 -4.21 -5.28 9.57
N ARG A 30 -3.97 -4.07 10.09
CA ARG A 30 -3.49 -3.90 11.46
C ARG A 30 -4.57 -4.11 12.51
N GLY A 31 -5.83 -3.74 12.21
CA GLY A 31 -6.94 -3.98 13.13
C GLY A 31 -7.22 -5.47 13.35
N ASP A 32 -7.00 -6.29 12.31
CA ASP A 32 -7.28 -7.73 12.36
C ASP A 32 -6.09 -8.55 12.89
N PHE A 33 -4.85 -8.11 12.66
CA PHE A 33 -3.66 -8.94 12.88
C PHE A 33 -2.61 -8.38 13.84
N CYS A 34 -2.77 -7.15 14.34
CA CYS A 34 -1.73 -6.49 15.15
C CYS A 34 -2.26 -5.99 16.49
N ILE A 35 -1.35 -5.88 17.48
CA ILE A 35 -1.66 -5.36 18.82
C ILE A 35 -0.76 -4.15 19.15
N GLN A 36 0.54 -4.23 18.83
CA GLN A 36 1.52 -3.24 19.24
C GLN A 36 2.04 -2.41 18.06
N VAL A 37 2.22 -1.09 18.26
CA VAL A 37 2.72 -0.17 17.22
C VAL A 37 4.08 -0.60 16.63
N GLY A 38 5.01 -1.07 17.46
CA GLY A 38 6.32 -1.54 17.01
C GLY A 38 6.32 -2.92 16.33
N ARG A 39 5.15 -3.55 16.20
CA ARG A 39 4.93 -4.87 15.59
C ARG A 39 3.69 -4.84 14.70
N ASN A 40 3.56 -3.80 13.87
CA ASN A 40 2.38 -3.56 13.02
C ASN A 40 2.49 -4.12 11.59
N ILE A 41 3.39 -5.11 11.41
CA ILE A 41 3.62 -6.04 10.28
C ILE A 41 3.88 -5.51 8.87
N ILE A 42 3.39 -4.31 8.52
CA ILE A 42 3.40 -3.82 7.14
C ILE A 42 3.66 -2.32 7.06
N HIS A 43 4.44 -1.91 6.06
CA HIS A 43 4.68 -0.52 5.68
C HIS A 43 3.92 -0.17 4.39
N GLY A 44 3.54 1.09 4.25
CA GLY A 44 3.03 1.66 3.01
C GLY A 44 3.30 3.16 3.01
N SER A 45 3.75 3.68 1.87
CA SER A 45 4.11 5.08 1.67
C SER A 45 2.95 6.00 2.05
N ASP A 46 3.26 7.16 2.62
CA ASP A 46 2.26 8.10 3.17
C ASP A 46 1.77 9.15 2.16
N SER A 47 2.48 9.31 1.05
CA SER A 47 2.27 10.33 0.03
C SER A 47 2.83 9.84 -1.31
N VAL A 48 2.44 10.48 -2.41
CA VAL A 48 2.95 10.14 -3.75
C VAL A 48 4.44 10.45 -3.84
N GLU A 49 4.87 11.54 -3.21
CA GLU A 49 6.27 11.97 -3.13
C GLU A 49 7.12 10.94 -2.38
N SER A 50 6.67 10.48 -1.20
CA SER A 50 7.34 9.41 -0.46
C SER A 50 7.34 8.10 -1.23
N ALA A 51 6.24 7.74 -1.91
CA ALA A 51 6.16 6.53 -2.71
C ALA A 51 7.19 6.53 -3.83
N GLN A 52 7.33 7.64 -4.58
CA GLN A 52 8.32 7.75 -5.64
C GLN A 52 9.75 7.60 -5.11
N LYS A 53 10.04 8.20 -3.95
CA LYS A 53 11.35 8.08 -3.29
C LYS A 53 11.62 6.65 -2.83
N GLU A 54 10.64 6.00 -2.20
CA GLU A 54 10.76 4.63 -1.71
C GLU A 54 10.90 3.63 -2.85
N ILE A 55 10.11 3.74 -3.92
CA ILE A 55 10.21 2.86 -5.10
C ILE A 55 11.62 2.93 -5.69
N ASN A 56 12.15 4.14 -5.89
CA ASN A 56 13.51 4.35 -6.43
C ASN A 56 14.62 3.89 -5.48
N LEU A 57 14.35 3.82 -4.17
CA LEU A 57 15.28 3.31 -3.18
C LEU A 57 15.33 1.77 -3.19
N TRP A 58 14.16 1.12 -3.30
CA TRP A 58 14.02 -0.32 -3.12
C TRP A 58 14.12 -1.13 -4.43
N PHE A 59 13.82 -0.54 -5.58
CA PHE A 59 13.76 -1.23 -6.87
C PHE A 59 14.54 -0.48 -7.95
N LYS A 60 15.24 -1.23 -8.80
CA LYS A 60 15.76 -0.74 -10.08
C LYS A 60 14.61 -0.61 -11.07
N PRO A 61 14.69 0.29 -12.06
CA PRO A 61 13.66 0.42 -13.09
C PRO A 61 13.36 -0.89 -13.83
N ALA A 62 14.37 -1.73 -14.05
CA ALA A 62 14.21 -3.03 -14.72
C ALA A 62 13.45 -4.10 -13.89
N GLU A 63 13.22 -3.86 -12.60
CA GLU A 63 12.45 -4.75 -11.72
C GLU A 63 10.95 -4.40 -11.72
N LEU A 64 10.57 -3.27 -12.31
CA LEU A 64 9.19 -2.85 -12.48
C LEU A 64 8.65 -3.45 -13.78
N ILE A 65 7.60 -4.26 -13.66
CA ILE A 65 7.02 -4.98 -14.79
C ILE A 65 5.77 -4.24 -15.28
N ASP A 66 5.85 -3.74 -16.50
CA ASP A 66 4.71 -3.13 -17.20
C ASP A 66 3.85 -4.20 -17.87
N PHE A 67 2.55 -4.21 -17.57
CA PHE A 67 1.59 -5.10 -18.19
C PHE A 67 0.17 -4.51 -18.13
N LYS A 68 -0.67 -4.82 -19.12
CA LYS A 68 -2.10 -4.48 -19.07
C LYS A 68 -2.89 -5.62 -18.41
N SER A 69 -3.54 -5.33 -17.29
CA SER A 69 -4.46 -6.28 -16.65
C SER A 69 -5.62 -6.64 -17.57
N CYS A 70 -5.98 -7.92 -17.65
CA CYS A 70 -7.17 -8.37 -18.36
C CYS A 70 -8.48 -7.89 -17.70
N ALA A 71 -8.43 -7.41 -16.46
CA ALA A 71 -9.56 -6.86 -15.73
C ALA A 71 -9.66 -5.32 -15.85
N HIS A 72 -8.74 -4.66 -16.55
CA HIS A 72 -8.66 -3.19 -16.59
C HIS A 72 -10.00 -2.53 -16.96
N ASP A 73 -10.60 -2.99 -18.06
CA ASP A 73 -11.83 -2.41 -18.61
C ASP A 73 -13.09 -2.76 -17.78
N TRP A 74 -12.96 -3.61 -16.75
CA TRP A 74 -14.02 -3.92 -15.78
C TRP A 74 -13.88 -3.15 -14.47
N ILE A 75 -12.69 -2.57 -14.20
CA ILE A 75 -12.37 -1.86 -12.96
C ILE A 75 -12.38 -0.35 -13.18
N TYR A 76 -11.95 0.10 -14.35
CA TYR A 76 -11.86 1.51 -14.73
C TYR A 76 -12.83 1.82 -15.87
N GLU A 77 -13.46 3.00 -15.79
CA GLU A 77 -14.25 3.61 -16.87
C GLU A 77 -13.34 4.25 -17.92
#